data_AF-A0A5P9EZF1-F1
#
_entry.id   AF-A0A5P9EZF1-F1
#
_cell.length_a   1.000
_cell.length_b   1.000
_cell.length_c   1.000
_cell.angle_alpha   90.00
_cell.angle_beta   90.00
_cell.angle_gamma   90.00
#
_symmetry.space_group_name_H-M   'P 1'
#
loop_
_entity.id
_entity.type
_entity.pdbx_description
1 polymer ?
#
loop_
_entity_poly.entity_id
_entity_poly.type
_entity_poly.pdbx_seq_one_letter_code
_entity_poly.pdbx_strand_id
1 'polypeptide(L)'
;MHNSSQSLDSGQAKTETSPTAWLGMISLFLGAACIQLVIMRYFNGEMAPQAFAIGLEQLIKTEEAPAAIQSLAIFFTPHINSLTVSLHFAILLAGVLLILRVLITLGSLLMLISFILLWGFTYMGENSWFFEFLSPALFALVLAVSSYSFTPDIQTPYRQRLLGSILAPDISLLSWSLWVILASGILFAIFLMSRNGGNHILLTSLLSSITIAALAILSKFLDRYRMVAQTEQSNLLVGRWINLFTITIGVMLIFQVYEDSLLNWFTVEGYQGLVSSYVEYGNTPLWFRNALAWVAEHANLFMPIQRVFEVTAAICMVILIFRFPLVLLTTGLFAILSFTEFGVTNVWPPAPGNPPAWVFELLLTTLVSLTCGLYYLFDALKYKSWRYWLLGPRVFDSLSSLDKRLLFILFVILEIIVFSVNPTSKENDILALHFVALALIPLFYILIFLDNFRKINSNHY
;
A
#
# COMPACT_ATOMS: atom_id res chain seq x y z
N MET A 1 -7.20 -55.75 -16.26
CA MET A 1 -6.83 -54.34 -16.47
C MET A 1 -8.05 -53.60 -17.01
N HIS A 2 -8.86 -53.05 -16.12
CA HIS A 2 -10.02 -52.24 -16.50
C HIS A 2 -9.57 -50.78 -16.58
N ASN A 3 -9.48 -50.23 -17.79
CA ASN A 3 -9.35 -48.80 -18.01
C ASN A 3 -10.73 -48.16 -17.80
N SER A 4 -10.96 -47.60 -16.61
CA SER A 4 -12.02 -46.65 -16.37
C SER A 4 -11.61 -45.31 -16.97
N SER A 5 -12.15 -45.02 -18.15
CA SER A 5 -12.20 -43.68 -18.71
C SER A 5 -13.05 -42.81 -17.79
N GLN A 6 -12.42 -42.12 -16.84
CA GLN A 6 -13.03 -40.99 -16.15
C GLN A 6 -13.23 -39.88 -17.19
N SER A 7 -14.46 -39.77 -17.70
CA SER A 7 -14.92 -38.57 -18.38
C SER A 7 -14.84 -37.41 -17.39
N LEU A 8 -13.89 -36.51 -17.61
CA LEU A 8 -13.82 -35.22 -16.93
C LEU A 8 -15.13 -34.47 -17.20
N ASP A 9 -15.95 -34.40 -16.15
CA ASP A 9 -17.22 -33.70 -16.14
C ASP A 9 -16.94 -32.20 -16.28
N SER A 10 -16.97 -31.71 -17.52
CA SER A 10 -16.61 -30.33 -17.91
C SER A 10 -17.73 -29.31 -17.60
N GLY A 11 -18.75 -29.70 -16.84
CA GLY A 11 -19.98 -28.94 -16.65
C GLY A 11 -20.03 -27.99 -15.45
N GLN A 12 -19.17 -28.13 -14.44
CA GLN A 12 -19.32 -27.40 -13.16
C GLN A 12 -18.29 -26.30 -12.88
N ALA A 13 -17.29 -26.09 -13.73
CA ALA A 13 -16.27 -25.04 -13.55
C ALA A 13 -16.71 -23.66 -14.06
N LYS A 14 -17.97 -23.27 -13.87
CA LYS A 14 -18.47 -21.96 -14.28
C LYS A 14 -18.44 -20.98 -13.10
N THR A 15 -17.69 -19.88 -13.29
CA THR A 15 -17.83 -18.57 -12.61
C THR A 15 -17.17 -18.32 -11.25
N GLU A 16 -16.19 -19.11 -10.81
CA GLU A 16 -15.40 -18.72 -9.64
C GLU A 16 -14.11 -17.99 -10.05
N THR A 17 -14.07 -16.68 -9.78
CA THR A 17 -12.84 -15.89 -9.85
C THR A 17 -11.75 -16.55 -9.01
N SER A 18 -10.54 -16.67 -9.58
CA SER A 18 -9.38 -17.23 -8.86
C SER A 18 -9.23 -16.55 -7.49
N PRO A 19 -9.21 -17.29 -6.37
CA PRO A 19 -9.07 -16.74 -5.02
C PRO A 19 -7.92 -15.73 -4.90
N THR A 20 -6.82 -16.04 -5.57
CA THR A 20 -5.56 -15.27 -5.53
C THR A 20 -5.59 -14.01 -6.40
N ALA A 21 -6.67 -13.75 -7.14
CA ALA A 21 -6.82 -12.55 -7.96
C ALA A 21 -6.68 -11.27 -7.15
N TRP A 22 -7.17 -11.25 -5.90
CA TRP A 22 -7.06 -10.11 -4.99
C TRP A 22 -5.60 -9.74 -4.69
N LEU A 23 -4.75 -10.72 -4.40
CA LEU A 23 -3.31 -10.51 -4.19
C LEU A 23 -2.60 -10.15 -5.49
N GLY A 24 -3.06 -10.72 -6.62
CA GLY A 24 -2.60 -10.35 -7.95
C GLY A 24 -2.87 -8.88 -8.28
N MET A 25 -4.02 -8.33 -7.88
CA MET A 25 -4.34 -6.90 -8.04
C MET A 25 -3.42 -6.01 -7.19
N ILE A 26 -3.17 -6.37 -5.93
CA ILE A 26 -2.21 -5.64 -5.08
C ILE A 26 -0.81 -5.67 -5.70
N SER A 27 -0.37 -6.82 -6.22
CA SER A 27 0.89 -6.95 -6.97
C SER A 27 0.96 -5.99 -8.17
N LEU A 28 -0.11 -5.85 -8.95
CA LEU A 28 -0.16 -4.89 -10.06
C LEU A 28 0.02 -3.44 -9.58
N PHE A 29 -0.63 -3.04 -8.49
CA PHE A 29 -0.53 -1.68 -7.94
C PHE A 29 0.86 -1.37 -7.38
N LEU A 30 1.45 -2.30 -6.63
CA LEU A 30 2.81 -2.18 -6.13
C LEU A 30 3.82 -2.08 -7.28
N GLY A 31 3.64 -2.89 -8.31
CA GLY A 31 4.50 -2.83 -9.49
C GLY A 31 4.34 -1.51 -10.27
N ALA A 32 3.11 -1.01 -10.40
CA ALA A 32 2.84 0.28 -11.03
C ALA A 32 3.51 1.45 -10.28
N ALA A 33 3.49 1.42 -8.95
CA ALA A 33 4.17 2.40 -8.11
C ALA A 33 5.69 2.40 -8.38
N CYS A 34 6.33 1.22 -8.41
CA CYS A 34 7.76 1.10 -8.74
C CYS A 34 8.10 1.66 -10.14
N ILE A 35 7.31 1.32 -11.16
CA ILE A 35 7.54 1.79 -12.53
C ILE A 35 7.44 3.32 -12.60
N GLN A 36 6.39 3.90 -12.02
CA GLN A 36 6.18 5.34 -12.05
C GLN A 36 7.28 6.07 -11.25
N LEU A 37 7.67 5.55 -10.08
CA LEU A 37 8.75 6.13 -9.27
C LEU A 37 10.06 6.20 -10.06
N VAL A 38 10.46 5.10 -10.70
CA VAL A 38 11.69 5.05 -11.52
C VAL A 38 11.61 6.06 -12.67
N ILE A 39 10.53 6.08 -13.44
CA ILE A 39 10.40 7.02 -14.57
C ILE A 39 10.42 8.48 -14.08
N MET A 40 9.70 8.77 -12.99
CA MET A 40 9.69 10.09 -12.36
C MET A 40 11.09 10.53 -11.93
N ARG A 41 11.78 9.72 -11.12
CA ARG A 41 13.12 10.05 -10.61
C ARG A 41 14.13 10.23 -11.73
N TYR A 42 14.00 9.46 -12.82
CA TYR A 42 14.85 9.62 -13.99
C TYR A 42 14.71 11.02 -14.60
N PHE A 43 13.47 11.46 -14.88
CA PHE A 43 13.22 12.77 -15.49
C PHE A 43 13.47 13.96 -14.55
N ASN A 44 13.36 13.76 -13.23
CA ASN A 44 13.72 14.78 -12.25
C ASN A 44 15.22 14.87 -11.99
N GLY A 45 16.05 14.01 -12.61
CA GLY A 45 17.49 13.95 -12.35
C GLY A 45 17.87 13.34 -10.99
N GLU A 46 16.90 12.78 -10.27
CA GLU A 46 17.07 12.15 -8.96
C GLU A 46 17.78 10.79 -9.03
N MET A 47 17.97 10.24 -10.24
CA MET A 47 18.81 9.06 -10.47
C MET A 47 20.31 9.37 -10.56
N ALA A 48 20.70 10.65 -10.56
CA ALA A 48 22.09 11.03 -10.58
C ALA A 48 22.77 10.69 -9.24
N PRO A 49 23.97 10.09 -9.24
CA PRO A 49 24.68 9.79 -7.99
C PRO A 49 24.90 11.02 -7.09
N GLN A 50 25.01 12.21 -7.68
CA GLN A 50 25.13 13.48 -6.96
C GLN A 50 23.90 13.79 -6.09
N ALA A 51 22.69 13.48 -6.59
CA ALA A 51 21.45 13.68 -5.82
C ALA A 51 21.43 12.80 -4.56
N PHE A 52 21.89 11.56 -4.68
CA PHE A 52 22.02 10.64 -3.53
C PHE A 52 23.16 11.03 -2.59
N ALA A 53 24.29 11.52 -3.12
CA ALA A 53 25.43 11.95 -2.32
C ALA A 53 25.04 13.08 -1.34
N ILE A 54 24.22 14.04 -1.79
CA ILE A 54 23.73 15.13 -0.93
C ILE A 54 22.95 14.59 0.27
N GLY A 55 22.03 13.63 0.05
CA GLY A 55 21.27 13.01 1.12
C GLY A 55 22.13 12.23 2.11
N LEU A 56 23.11 11.47 1.62
CA LEU A 56 24.07 10.77 2.49
C LEU A 56 24.93 11.75 3.30
N GLU A 57 25.42 12.84 2.68
CA GLU A 57 26.19 13.85 3.39
C GLU A 57 25.38 14.54 4.50
N GLN A 58 24.10 14.82 4.25
CA GLN A 58 23.20 15.38 5.26
C GLN A 58 23.03 14.40 6.44
N LEU A 59 22.79 13.12 6.15
CA LEU A 59 22.70 12.08 7.19
C LEU A 59 23.98 11.95 8.02
N ILE A 60 25.15 12.06 7.39
CA ILE A 60 26.44 11.96 8.09
C ILE A 60 26.67 13.18 9.01
N LYS A 61 26.23 14.38 8.59
CA LYS A 61 26.44 15.63 9.34
C LYS A 61 25.41 15.85 10.46
N THR A 62 24.26 15.17 10.40
CA THR A 62 23.16 15.38 11.34
C THR A 62 23.38 14.59 12.62
N GLU A 63 23.58 15.28 13.76
CA GLU A 63 23.78 14.65 15.08
C GLU A 63 22.57 13.83 15.55
N GLU A 64 21.37 14.11 15.01
CA GLU A 64 20.12 13.42 15.36
C GLU A 64 19.93 12.07 14.67
N ALA A 65 20.72 11.77 13.62
CA ALA A 65 20.61 10.51 12.90
C ALA A 65 21.13 9.32 13.76
N PRO A 66 20.41 8.19 13.84
CA PRO A 66 20.88 7.01 14.55
C PRO A 66 22.26 6.55 14.08
N ALA A 67 23.15 6.17 15.01
CA ALA A 67 24.54 5.79 14.71
C ALA A 67 24.66 4.67 13.66
N ALA A 68 23.69 3.74 13.63
CA ALA A 68 23.64 2.68 12.61
C ALA A 68 23.36 3.23 11.21
N ILE A 69 22.46 4.23 11.07
CA ILE A 69 22.13 4.90 9.81
C ILE A 69 23.33 5.73 9.33
N GLN A 70 23.97 6.48 10.24
CA GLN A 70 25.20 7.22 9.92
C GLN A 70 26.32 6.28 9.45
N SER A 71 26.52 5.15 10.13
CA SER A 71 27.53 4.15 9.75
C SER A 71 27.25 3.56 8.36
N LEU A 72 25.99 3.27 8.05
CA LEU A 72 25.57 2.83 6.71
C LEU A 72 25.81 3.92 5.66
N ALA A 73 25.47 5.19 5.96
CA ALA A 73 25.72 6.30 5.06
C ALA A 73 27.22 6.45 4.74
N ILE A 74 28.09 6.43 5.77
CA ILE A 74 29.55 6.47 5.61
C ILE A 74 30.05 5.30 4.75
N PHE A 75 29.54 4.09 4.98
CA PHE A 75 29.91 2.91 4.21
C PHE A 75 29.55 3.03 2.72
N PHE A 76 28.40 3.64 2.40
CA PHE A 76 27.93 3.76 1.03
C PHE A 76 28.51 4.95 0.26
N THR A 77 29.03 5.98 0.92
CA THR A 77 29.61 7.16 0.26
C THR A 77 30.65 6.83 -0.82
N PRO A 78 31.66 5.94 -0.60
CA PRO A 78 32.62 5.55 -1.63
C PRO A 78 32.00 4.74 -2.79
N HIS A 79 30.79 4.20 -2.59
CA HIS A 79 30.10 3.31 -3.51
C HIS A 79 28.84 3.93 -4.13
N ILE A 80 28.68 5.26 -4.03
CA ILE A 80 27.43 5.96 -4.36
C ILE A 80 26.94 5.70 -5.79
N ASN A 81 27.84 5.61 -6.77
CA ASN A 81 27.49 5.31 -8.16
C ASN A 81 26.87 3.92 -8.29
N SER A 82 27.52 2.91 -7.69
CA SER A 82 27.05 1.52 -7.73
C SER A 82 25.74 1.36 -6.98
N LEU A 83 25.65 1.97 -5.79
CA LEU A 83 24.43 1.98 -4.99
C LEU A 83 23.26 2.58 -5.76
N THR A 84 23.44 3.78 -6.33
CA THR A 84 22.40 4.50 -7.06
C THR A 84 21.88 3.68 -8.25
N VAL A 85 22.78 3.14 -9.08
CA VAL A 85 22.37 2.34 -10.25
C VAL A 85 21.69 1.04 -9.81
N SER A 86 22.25 0.34 -8.80
CA SER A 86 21.72 -0.93 -8.32
C SER A 86 20.33 -0.77 -7.69
N LEU A 87 20.12 0.31 -6.93
CA LEU A 87 18.84 0.61 -6.27
C LEU A 87 17.73 0.88 -7.30
N HIS A 88 17.95 1.77 -8.27
CA HIS A 88 16.94 2.05 -9.29
C HIS A 88 16.68 0.86 -10.20
N PHE A 89 17.73 0.08 -10.53
CA PHE A 89 17.56 -1.17 -11.27
C PHE A 89 16.72 -2.18 -10.47
N ALA A 90 16.97 -2.33 -9.17
CA ALA A 90 16.19 -3.21 -8.29
C ALA A 90 14.72 -2.78 -8.22
N ILE A 91 14.42 -1.48 -8.11
CA ILE A 91 13.04 -0.95 -8.12
C ILE A 91 12.37 -1.21 -9.48
N LEU A 92 13.06 -0.94 -10.59
CA LEU A 92 12.54 -1.19 -11.93
C LEU A 92 12.23 -2.68 -12.14
N LEU A 93 13.17 -3.55 -11.76
CA LEU A 93 13.02 -4.99 -11.83
C LEU A 93 11.86 -5.46 -10.95
N ALA A 94 11.73 -4.95 -9.73
CA ALA A 94 10.59 -5.22 -8.86
C ALA A 94 9.27 -4.83 -9.54
N GLY A 95 9.20 -3.63 -10.14
CA GLY A 95 8.03 -3.16 -10.89
C GLY A 95 7.62 -4.10 -12.01
N VAL A 96 8.58 -4.51 -12.84
CA VAL A 96 8.34 -5.45 -13.94
C VAL A 96 7.88 -6.81 -13.43
N LEU A 97 8.56 -7.39 -12.44
CA LEU A 97 8.21 -8.69 -11.87
C LEU A 97 6.80 -8.69 -11.25
N LEU A 98 6.45 -7.62 -10.53
CA LEU A 98 5.16 -7.47 -9.85
C LEU A 98 4.00 -7.25 -10.83
N ILE A 99 4.16 -6.42 -11.88
CA ILE A 99 3.12 -6.23 -12.89
C ILE A 99 2.95 -7.49 -13.74
N LEU A 100 4.07 -8.08 -14.19
CA LEU A 100 4.04 -9.33 -14.93
C LEU A 100 3.60 -10.50 -14.06
N ARG A 101 3.56 -10.35 -12.73
CA ARG A 101 3.22 -11.38 -11.75
C ARG A 101 4.11 -12.62 -11.93
N VAL A 102 5.39 -12.39 -12.15
CA VAL A 102 6.44 -13.40 -12.31
C VAL A 102 7.41 -13.24 -11.15
N LEU A 103 7.77 -14.34 -10.49
CA LEU A 103 8.63 -14.33 -9.31
C LEU A 103 8.17 -13.28 -8.27
N ILE A 104 6.86 -13.29 -7.95
CA ILE A 104 6.22 -12.27 -7.10
C ILE A 104 6.97 -12.09 -5.77
N THR A 105 7.42 -13.18 -5.14
CA THR A 105 8.21 -13.12 -3.91
C THR A 105 9.50 -12.33 -4.10
N LEU A 106 10.24 -12.57 -5.19
CA LEU A 106 11.46 -11.81 -5.49
C LEU A 106 11.15 -10.34 -5.76
N GLY A 107 10.16 -10.05 -6.60
CA GLY A 107 9.75 -8.67 -6.89
C GLY A 107 9.33 -7.92 -5.62
N SER A 108 8.59 -8.58 -4.74
CA SER A 108 8.15 -8.02 -3.46
C SER A 108 9.32 -7.79 -2.49
N LEU A 109 10.28 -8.71 -2.40
CA LEU A 109 11.47 -8.54 -1.57
C LEU A 109 12.40 -7.44 -2.11
N LEU A 110 12.57 -7.34 -3.43
CA LEU A 110 13.33 -6.25 -4.05
C LEU A 110 12.69 -4.90 -3.75
N MET A 111 11.37 -4.79 -3.86
CA MET A 111 10.63 -3.59 -3.49
C MET A 111 10.80 -3.26 -2.00
N LEU A 112 10.56 -4.22 -1.10
CA LEU A 112 10.74 -4.05 0.35
C LEU A 112 12.12 -3.49 0.70
N ILE A 113 13.18 -4.13 0.22
CA ILE A 113 14.56 -3.73 0.53
C ILE A 113 14.85 -2.35 -0.07
N SER A 114 14.46 -2.12 -1.32
CA SER A 114 14.77 -0.85 -2.00
C SER A 114 14.05 0.33 -1.36
N PHE A 115 12.79 0.15 -0.96
CA PHE A 115 12.01 1.21 -0.32
C PHE A 115 12.47 1.46 1.13
N ILE A 116 12.89 0.45 1.88
CA ILE A 116 13.53 0.65 3.19
C ILE A 116 14.85 1.40 3.05
N LEU A 117 15.66 1.10 2.03
CA LEU A 117 16.90 1.82 1.76
C LEU A 117 16.63 3.28 1.36
N LEU A 118 15.68 3.51 0.45
CA LEU A 118 15.25 4.87 0.09
C LEU A 118 14.78 5.64 1.32
N TRP A 119 13.88 5.07 2.10
CA TRP A 119 13.40 5.66 3.36
C TRP A 119 14.54 5.98 4.31
N GLY A 120 15.47 5.05 4.53
CA GLY A 120 16.62 5.26 5.41
C GLY A 120 17.56 6.37 4.92
N PHE A 121 17.70 6.53 3.59
CA PHE A 121 18.51 7.61 2.99
C PHE A 121 17.80 8.95 2.98
N THR A 122 16.47 8.96 3.02
CA THR A 122 15.69 10.20 3.09
C THR A 122 15.24 10.54 4.50
N TYR A 123 15.47 9.68 5.50
CA TYR A 123 14.90 9.73 6.87
C TYR A 123 14.91 11.08 7.60
N MET A 124 15.86 11.96 7.28
CA MET A 124 16.01 13.31 7.86
C MET A 124 15.76 14.44 6.86
N GLY A 125 15.40 14.11 5.62
CA GLY A 125 15.09 15.08 4.59
C GLY A 125 13.72 15.71 4.86
N GLU A 126 13.61 17.01 4.56
CA GLU A 126 12.38 17.81 4.68
C GLU A 126 11.16 17.19 3.93
N ASN A 127 11.40 16.20 3.07
CA ASN A 127 10.42 15.52 2.22
C ASN A 127 10.17 14.05 2.63
N SER A 128 10.66 13.57 3.77
CA SER A 128 10.54 12.16 4.12
C SER A 128 9.29 11.85 4.92
N TRP A 129 8.14 12.04 4.27
CA TRP A 129 6.92 11.58 4.89
C TRP A 129 6.98 10.06 5.02
N PHE A 130 6.59 9.59 6.21
CA PHE A 130 6.63 8.19 6.58
C PHE A 130 5.98 7.28 5.55
N PHE A 131 4.87 7.75 4.99
CA PHE A 131 4.01 7.00 4.10
C PHE A 131 4.56 6.87 2.67
N GLU A 132 5.49 7.74 2.26
CA GLU A 132 6.01 7.73 0.89
C GLU A 132 6.67 6.39 0.56
N PHE A 133 7.57 5.91 1.42
CA PHE A 133 8.34 4.70 1.15
C PHE A 133 8.00 3.51 2.06
N LEU A 134 7.65 3.76 3.32
CA LEU A 134 7.45 2.65 4.24
C LEU A 134 6.15 1.90 3.97
N SER A 135 5.06 2.59 3.64
CA SER A 135 3.79 1.96 3.28
C SER A 135 3.95 0.95 2.13
N PRO A 136 4.51 1.33 0.97
CA PRO A 136 4.80 0.38 -0.09
C PRO A 136 5.70 -0.77 0.35
N ALA A 137 6.71 -0.52 1.20
CA ALA A 137 7.60 -1.55 1.73
C ALA A 137 6.82 -2.58 2.57
N LEU A 138 5.96 -2.14 3.49
CA LEU A 138 5.14 -3.01 4.33
C LEU A 138 4.14 -3.81 3.50
N PHE A 139 3.50 -3.21 2.51
CA PHE A 139 2.63 -3.92 1.58
C PHE A 139 3.40 -4.98 0.77
N ALA A 140 4.62 -4.66 0.33
CA ALA A 140 5.49 -5.61 -0.33
C ALA A 140 5.90 -6.76 0.59
N LEU A 141 6.16 -6.50 1.88
CA LEU A 141 6.42 -7.56 2.86
C LEU A 141 5.22 -8.50 3.01
N VAL A 142 4.01 -7.97 3.17
CA VAL A 142 2.78 -8.78 3.25
C VAL A 142 2.61 -9.60 1.97
N LEU A 143 2.85 -9.01 0.79
CA LEU A 143 2.77 -9.72 -0.48
C LEU A 143 3.85 -10.81 -0.62
N ALA A 144 5.08 -10.55 -0.18
CA ALA A 144 6.20 -11.50 -0.24
C ALA A 144 5.91 -12.74 0.60
N VAL A 145 5.47 -12.53 1.85
CA VAL A 145 5.12 -13.61 2.77
C VAL A 145 3.90 -14.36 2.24
N SER A 146 2.87 -13.65 1.77
CA SER A 146 1.68 -14.33 1.23
C SER A 146 2.02 -15.24 0.06
N SER A 147 2.83 -14.77 -0.89
CA SER A 147 3.26 -15.52 -2.06
C SER A 147 4.07 -16.75 -1.68
N TYR A 148 4.88 -16.66 -0.62
CA TYR A 148 5.60 -17.81 -0.06
C TYR A 148 4.66 -18.83 0.60
N SER A 149 3.63 -18.37 1.31
CA SER A 149 2.64 -19.28 1.93
C SER A 149 1.75 -20.00 0.90
N PHE A 150 1.62 -19.46 -0.31
CA PHE A 150 0.98 -20.14 -1.46
C PHE A 150 1.93 -21.04 -2.26
N THR A 151 3.15 -21.28 -1.79
CA THR A 151 4.01 -22.36 -2.29
C THR A 151 3.93 -23.60 -1.40
N PRO A 152 2.85 -24.41 -1.44
CA PRO A 152 2.84 -25.67 -0.75
C PRO A 152 3.60 -26.70 -1.59
N ASP A 153 4.48 -27.43 -0.93
CA ASP A 153 5.02 -28.73 -1.33
C ASP A 153 6.06 -28.78 -2.45
N ILE A 154 7.01 -29.71 -2.32
CA ILE A 154 8.08 -30.03 -3.30
C ILE A 154 7.48 -30.45 -4.65
N GLN A 155 6.20 -30.84 -4.66
CA GLN A 155 5.47 -31.27 -5.84
C GLN A 155 4.88 -30.14 -6.70
N THR A 156 4.85 -28.88 -6.24
CA THR A 156 4.41 -27.78 -7.11
C THR A 156 5.41 -27.59 -8.26
N PRO A 157 4.97 -27.69 -9.54
CA PRO A 157 5.86 -27.55 -10.68
C PRO A 157 6.61 -26.21 -10.61
N TYR A 158 7.93 -26.23 -10.83
CA TYR A 158 8.77 -25.02 -10.80
C TYR A 158 8.19 -23.86 -11.63
N ARG A 159 7.56 -24.18 -12.77
CA ARG A 159 6.85 -23.21 -13.62
C ARG A 159 5.75 -22.44 -12.89
N GLN A 160 5.01 -23.08 -11.99
CA GLN A 160 3.93 -22.45 -11.25
C GLN A 160 4.46 -21.45 -10.20
N ARG A 161 5.59 -21.78 -9.55
CA ARG A 161 6.28 -20.87 -8.63
C ARG A 161 6.78 -19.62 -9.33
N LEU A 162 7.20 -19.78 -10.60
CA LEU A 162 7.75 -18.69 -11.39
C LEU A 162 6.65 -17.78 -11.98
N LEU A 163 5.58 -18.34 -12.55
CA LEU A 163 4.58 -17.57 -13.30
C LEU A 163 3.36 -17.13 -12.46
N GLY A 164 3.12 -17.70 -11.29
CA GLY A 164 1.94 -17.38 -10.48
C GLY A 164 0.61 -17.88 -11.05
N SER A 165 -0.51 -17.40 -10.52
CA SER A 165 -1.88 -17.82 -10.85
C SER A 165 -2.59 -16.89 -11.83
N ILE A 166 -3.61 -17.40 -12.52
CA ILE A 166 -4.45 -16.59 -13.42
C ILE A 166 -5.27 -15.57 -12.62
N LEU A 167 -5.30 -14.30 -13.05
CA LEU A 167 -6.01 -13.22 -12.35
C LEU A 167 -7.51 -13.20 -12.69
N ALA A 168 -7.82 -13.26 -13.99
CA ALA A 168 -9.18 -13.18 -14.48
C ALA A 168 -9.37 -14.21 -15.60
N PRO A 169 -9.63 -15.49 -15.28
CA PRO A 169 -9.71 -16.56 -16.27
C PRO A 169 -10.79 -16.29 -17.33
N ASP A 170 -11.90 -15.69 -16.90
CA ASP A 170 -13.08 -15.46 -17.75
C ASP A 170 -12.98 -14.21 -18.63
N ILE A 171 -11.99 -13.35 -18.41
CA ILE A 171 -11.83 -12.11 -19.19
C ILE A 171 -10.93 -12.41 -20.39
N SER A 172 -11.46 -12.19 -21.59
CA SER A 172 -10.69 -12.31 -22.84
C SER A 172 -9.52 -11.33 -22.88
N LEU A 173 -8.46 -11.64 -23.66
CA LEU A 173 -7.32 -10.72 -23.82
C LEU A 173 -7.76 -9.36 -24.36
N LEU A 174 -8.71 -9.33 -25.31
CA LEU A 174 -9.23 -8.08 -25.87
C LEU A 174 -9.93 -7.24 -24.80
N SER A 175 -10.86 -7.85 -24.06
CA SER A 175 -11.60 -7.18 -22.99
C SER A 175 -10.66 -6.66 -21.89
N TRP A 176 -9.67 -7.47 -21.51
CA TRP A 176 -8.62 -7.05 -20.58
C TRP A 176 -7.83 -5.85 -21.11
N SER A 177 -7.39 -5.88 -22.36
CA SER A 177 -6.65 -4.78 -22.98
C SER A 177 -7.47 -3.49 -23.00
N LEU A 178 -8.77 -3.55 -23.30
CA LEU A 178 -9.64 -2.37 -23.27
C LEU A 178 -9.74 -1.78 -21.85
N TRP A 179 -9.93 -2.62 -20.82
CA TRP A 179 -9.94 -2.17 -19.43
C TRP A 179 -8.59 -1.57 -19.01
N VAL A 180 -7.47 -2.18 -19.42
CA VAL A 180 -6.13 -1.65 -19.13
C VAL A 180 -5.88 -0.32 -19.83
N ILE A 181 -6.32 -0.14 -21.08
CA ILE A 181 -6.21 1.13 -21.80
C ILE A 181 -7.02 2.22 -21.08
N LEU A 182 -8.25 1.91 -20.67
CA LEU A 182 -9.08 2.85 -19.92
C LEU A 182 -8.43 3.23 -18.58
N ALA A 183 -7.99 2.24 -17.81
CA ALA A 183 -7.31 2.46 -16.53
C ALA A 183 -6.00 3.26 -16.70
N SER A 184 -5.24 3.00 -17.75
CA SER A 184 -4.02 3.73 -18.09
C SER A 184 -4.31 5.19 -18.48
N GLY A 185 -5.42 5.45 -19.18
CA GLY A 185 -5.90 6.81 -19.44
C GLY A 185 -6.25 7.57 -18.17
N ILE A 186 -6.86 6.90 -17.19
CA ILE A 186 -7.14 7.48 -15.86
C ILE A 186 -5.82 7.74 -15.11
N LEU A 187 -4.89 6.78 -15.08
CA LEU A 187 -3.57 6.97 -14.46
C LEU A 187 -2.78 8.11 -15.11
N PHE A 188 -2.86 8.25 -16.43
CA PHE A 188 -2.24 9.37 -17.15
C PHE A 188 -2.79 10.71 -16.66
N ALA A 189 -4.11 10.83 -16.54
CA ALA A 189 -4.74 12.05 -16.01
C ALA A 189 -4.31 12.32 -14.56
N ILE A 190 -4.27 11.29 -13.72
CA ILE A 190 -3.81 11.39 -12.32
C ILE A 190 -2.35 11.87 -12.26
N PHE A 191 -1.44 11.27 -13.03
CA PHE A 191 -0.02 11.66 -13.05
C PHE A 191 0.20 13.06 -13.61
N LEU A 192 -0.62 13.48 -14.57
CA LEU A 192 -0.61 14.84 -15.09
C LEU A 192 -1.11 15.84 -14.04
N MET A 193 -2.05 15.45 -13.19
CA MET A 193 -2.52 16.31 -12.10
C MET A 193 -1.52 16.36 -10.94
N SER A 194 -0.82 15.27 -10.64
CA SER A 194 0.12 15.21 -9.50
C SER A 194 1.41 16.00 -9.70
N ARG A 195 1.76 16.37 -10.94
CA ARG A 195 2.97 17.16 -11.28
C ARG A 195 4.31 16.54 -10.91
N ASN A 196 4.35 15.25 -10.57
CA ASN A 196 5.57 14.56 -10.14
C ASN A 196 6.72 14.58 -11.14
N GLY A 197 6.46 14.73 -12.44
CA GLY A 197 7.51 14.80 -13.46
C GLY A 197 8.15 16.19 -13.65
N GLY A 198 7.84 17.17 -12.80
CA GLY A 198 8.39 18.52 -12.88
C GLY A 198 8.22 19.16 -14.26
N ASN A 199 9.32 19.60 -14.86
CA ASN A 199 9.33 20.18 -16.22
C ASN A 199 9.00 19.17 -17.33
N HIS A 200 9.08 17.87 -17.05
CA HIS A 200 8.82 16.78 -17.98
C HIS A 200 7.48 16.08 -17.72
N ILE A 201 6.56 16.73 -16.99
CA ILE A 201 5.29 16.15 -16.52
C ILE A 201 4.53 15.34 -17.58
N LEU A 202 4.37 15.87 -18.79
CA LEU A 202 3.61 15.20 -19.86
C LEU A 202 4.31 13.93 -20.32
N LEU A 203 5.63 13.97 -20.48
CA LEU A 203 6.43 12.83 -20.92
C LEU A 203 6.50 11.75 -19.82
N THR A 204 6.76 12.16 -18.57
CA THR A 204 6.77 11.26 -17.41
C THR A 204 5.42 10.56 -17.22
N SER A 205 4.31 11.31 -17.32
CA SER A 205 2.96 10.76 -17.19
C SER A 205 2.65 9.78 -18.32
N LEU A 206 2.96 10.15 -19.57
CA LEU A 206 2.70 9.33 -20.74
C LEU A 206 3.51 8.02 -20.69
N LEU A 207 4.81 8.10 -20.43
CA LEU A 207 5.68 6.93 -20.37
C LEU A 207 5.27 6.00 -19.22
N SER A 208 5.00 6.54 -18.03
CA SER A 208 4.53 5.73 -16.90
C SER A 208 3.26 4.95 -17.24
N SER A 209 2.23 5.64 -17.75
CA SER A 209 0.95 5.02 -18.08
C SER A 209 1.05 3.99 -19.21
N ILE A 210 1.83 4.27 -20.26
CA ILE A 210 2.04 3.33 -21.39
C ILE A 210 2.83 2.11 -20.92
N THR A 211 3.91 2.29 -20.16
CA THR A 211 4.73 1.18 -19.67
C THR A 211 3.93 0.26 -18.75
N ILE A 212 3.15 0.83 -17.82
CA ILE A 212 2.26 0.06 -16.95
C ILE A 212 1.22 -0.70 -17.78
N ALA A 213 0.59 -0.05 -18.77
CA ALA A 213 -0.39 -0.68 -19.65
C ALA A 213 0.21 -1.85 -20.46
N ALA A 214 1.36 -1.63 -21.08
CA ALA A 214 2.04 -2.65 -21.88
C ALA A 214 2.39 -3.87 -21.03
N LEU A 215 2.94 -3.66 -19.82
CA LEU A 215 3.25 -4.73 -18.89
C LEU A 215 1.99 -5.45 -18.39
N ALA A 216 0.89 -4.73 -18.11
CA ALA A 216 -0.36 -5.36 -17.66
C ALA A 216 -1.04 -6.18 -18.77
N ILE A 217 -0.97 -5.74 -20.03
CA ILE A 217 -1.44 -6.52 -21.21
C ILE A 217 -0.55 -7.75 -21.40
N LEU A 218 0.77 -7.59 -21.29
CA LEU A 218 1.71 -8.71 -21.38
C LEU A 218 1.48 -9.72 -20.25
N SER A 219 1.22 -9.25 -19.03
CA SER A 219 0.84 -10.08 -17.88
C SER A 219 -0.39 -10.95 -18.19
N LYS A 220 -1.39 -10.40 -18.89
CA LYS A 220 -2.56 -11.17 -19.34
C LYS A 220 -2.23 -12.17 -20.43
N PHE A 221 -1.34 -11.81 -21.37
CA PHE A 221 -0.86 -12.77 -22.36
C PHE A 221 -0.17 -13.97 -21.69
N LEU A 222 0.59 -13.73 -20.62
CA LEU A 222 1.24 -14.78 -19.83
C LEU A 222 0.25 -15.71 -19.10
N ASP A 223 -1.03 -15.34 -18.94
CA ASP A 223 -2.04 -16.24 -18.35
C ASP A 223 -2.18 -17.55 -19.15
N ARG A 224 -1.82 -17.57 -20.45
CA ARG A 224 -1.79 -18.80 -21.28
C ARG A 224 -0.82 -19.86 -20.75
N TYR A 225 0.16 -19.46 -19.94
CA TYR A 225 1.17 -20.33 -19.35
C TYR A 225 0.98 -20.53 -17.84
N ARG A 226 -0.07 -19.94 -17.26
CA ARG A 226 -0.39 -20.04 -15.83
C ARG A 226 -1.40 -21.13 -15.56
N MET A 227 -1.45 -21.58 -14.31
CA MET A 227 -2.48 -22.50 -13.83
C MET A 227 -3.53 -21.76 -12.99
N VAL A 228 -4.74 -22.31 -12.97
CA VAL A 228 -5.81 -21.89 -12.05
C VAL A 228 -5.44 -22.38 -10.64
N ALA A 229 -5.52 -21.51 -9.64
CA ALA A 229 -5.25 -21.90 -8.25
C ALA A 229 -6.38 -22.79 -7.69
N GLN A 230 -6.03 -23.76 -6.84
CA GLN A 230 -7.03 -24.60 -6.14
C GLN A 230 -7.90 -23.75 -5.21
N THR A 231 -9.22 -23.92 -5.26
CA THR A 231 -10.17 -22.85 -4.88
C THR A 231 -10.37 -22.67 -3.37
N GLU A 232 -10.58 -23.74 -2.60
CA GLU A 232 -11.09 -23.58 -1.23
C GLU A 232 -10.03 -23.20 -0.19
N GLN A 233 -8.92 -23.94 -0.12
CA GLN A 233 -7.80 -23.60 0.78
C GLN A 233 -7.18 -22.24 0.41
N SER A 234 -7.15 -21.90 -0.88
CA SER A 234 -6.64 -20.61 -1.32
C SER A 234 -7.52 -19.43 -0.89
N ASN A 235 -8.85 -19.59 -0.89
CA ASN A 235 -9.78 -18.56 -0.43
C ASN A 235 -9.55 -18.20 1.05
N LEU A 236 -9.38 -19.21 1.90
CA LEU A 236 -9.09 -19.02 3.32
C LEU A 236 -7.76 -18.30 3.54
N LEU A 237 -6.72 -18.70 2.81
CA LEU A 237 -5.40 -18.07 2.90
C LEU A 237 -5.45 -16.62 2.41
N VAL A 238 -6.14 -16.33 1.30
CA VAL A 238 -6.25 -14.96 0.78
C VAL A 238 -6.93 -14.05 1.78
N GLY A 239 -8.02 -14.49 2.42
CA GLY A 239 -8.71 -13.69 3.44
C GLY A 239 -7.80 -13.28 4.60
N ARG A 240 -6.84 -14.13 4.99
CA ARG A 240 -5.85 -13.80 6.03
C ARG A 240 -4.92 -12.68 5.60
N TRP A 241 -4.41 -12.75 4.37
CA TRP A 241 -3.51 -11.73 3.85
C TRP A 241 -4.24 -10.40 3.64
N ILE A 242 -5.49 -10.42 3.20
CA ILE A 242 -6.33 -9.22 3.13
C ILE A 242 -6.57 -8.61 4.52
N ASN A 243 -6.79 -9.43 5.55
CA ASN A 243 -6.84 -8.95 6.94
C ASN A 243 -5.51 -8.29 7.34
N LEU A 244 -4.38 -8.84 6.94
CA LEU A 244 -3.08 -8.26 7.26
C LEU A 244 -2.84 -6.92 6.56
N PHE A 245 -3.17 -6.80 5.26
CA PHE A 245 -3.15 -5.50 4.58
C PHE A 245 -4.05 -4.47 5.29
N THR A 246 -5.26 -4.87 5.69
CA THR A 246 -6.22 -4.02 6.40
C THR A 246 -5.68 -3.55 7.75
N ILE A 247 -5.07 -4.47 8.53
CA ILE A 247 -4.41 -4.13 9.79
C ILE A 247 -3.28 -3.15 9.54
N THR A 248 -2.38 -3.43 8.58
CA THR A 248 -1.26 -2.53 8.25
C THR A 248 -1.76 -1.12 7.92
N ILE A 249 -2.80 -1.00 7.09
CA ILE A 249 -3.41 0.30 6.76
C ILE A 249 -4.03 0.96 8.01
N GLY A 250 -4.71 0.19 8.86
CA GLY A 250 -5.27 0.71 10.12
C GLY A 250 -4.19 1.25 11.06
N VAL A 251 -3.08 0.53 11.21
CA VAL A 251 -1.93 0.95 12.01
C VAL A 251 -1.32 2.24 11.46
N MET A 252 -1.15 2.31 10.14
CA MET A 252 -0.70 3.52 9.46
C MET A 252 -1.63 4.71 9.73
N LEU A 253 -2.95 4.52 9.69
CA LEU A 253 -3.92 5.57 9.98
C LEU A 253 -3.87 6.02 11.45
N ILE A 254 -3.53 5.14 12.40
CA ILE A 254 -3.27 5.55 13.80
C ILE A 254 -2.12 6.56 13.84
N PHE A 255 -1.04 6.34 13.09
CA PHE A 255 0.09 7.27 13.05
C PHE A 255 -0.29 8.59 12.41
N GLN A 256 -1.01 8.56 11.29
CA GLN A 256 -1.52 9.77 10.65
C GLN A 256 -2.33 10.62 11.64
N VAL A 257 -3.31 10.01 12.32
CA VAL A 257 -4.15 10.70 13.31
C VAL A 257 -3.32 11.30 14.46
N TYR A 258 -2.25 10.61 14.85
CA TYR A 258 -1.36 11.09 15.89
C TYR A 258 -0.52 12.29 15.41
N GLU A 259 0.09 12.18 14.23
CA GLU A 259 0.87 13.24 13.60
C GLU A 259 0.01 14.50 13.36
N ASP A 260 -1.20 14.31 12.83
CA ASP A 260 -2.17 15.40 12.60
C ASP A 260 -2.56 16.09 13.92
N SER A 261 -2.61 15.34 15.03
CA SER A 261 -2.85 15.91 16.35
C SER A 261 -1.67 16.76 16.82
N LEU A 262 -0.43 16.29 16.62
CA LEU A 262 0.79 17.01 16.99
C LEU A 262 0.99 18.29 16.16
N LEU A 263 0.65 18.23 14.87
CA LEU A 263 0.70 19.36 13.96
C LEU A 263 -0.47 20.33 14.15
N ASN A 264 -1.34 20.07 15.15
CA ASN A 264 -2.54 20.85 15.45
C ASN A 264 -3.55 20.91 14.29
N TRP A 265 -3.50 19.98 13.34
CA TRP A 265 -4.47 19.89 12.24
C TRP A 265 -5.87 19.50 12.72
N PHE A 266 -6.00 18.90 13.91
CA PHE A 266 -7.28 18.73 14.61
C PHE A 266 -7.69 19.89 15.52
N THR A 267 -7.28 21.10 15.15
CA THR A 267 -7.83 22.36 15.66
C THR A 267 -8.59 23.05 14.52
N VAL A 268 -9.55 23.92 14.83
CA VAL A 268 -10.31 24.64 13.78
C VAL A 268 -9.36 25.46 12.90
N GLU A 269 -8.43 26.16 13.51
CA GLU A 269 -7.43 27.01 12.83
C GLU A 269 -6.45 26.18 11.99
N GLY A 270 -5.90 25.10 12.58
CA GLY A 270 -4.97 24.22 11.87
C GLY A 270 -5.63 23.50 10.70
N TYR A 271 -6.85 22.98 10.87
CA TYR A 271 -7.61 22.36 9.80
C TYR A 271 -7.93 23.34 8.67
N GLN A 272 -8.39 24.54 9.02
CA GLN A 272 -8.68 25.60 8.05
C GLN A 272 -7.41 25.96 7.25
N GLY A 273 -6.28 26.13 7.93
CA GLY A 273 -4.98 26.41 7.30
C GLY A 273 -4.55 25.28 6.35
N LEU A 274 -4.66 24.03 6.79
CA LEU A 274 -4.35 22.84 6.00
C LEU A 274 -5.18 22.80 4.71
N VAL A 275 -6.50 22.87 4.82
CA VAL A 275 -7.39 22.80 3.65
C VAL A 275 -7.20 24.01 2.73
N SER A 276 -6.99 25.21 3.30
CA SER A 276 -6.70 26.41 2.51
C SER A 276 -5.40 26.27 1.69
N SER A 277 -4.38 25.60 2.26
CA SER A 277 -3.15 25.32 1.54
C SER A 277 -3.38 24.40 0.32
N TYR A 278 -4.28 23.42 0.43
CA TYR A 278 -4.66 22.57 -0.70
C TYR A 278 -5.39 23.34 -1.80
N VAL A 279 -6.18 24.34 -1.43
CA VAL A 279 -6.83 25.25 -2.39
C VAL A 279 -5.78 26.09 -3.14
N GLU A 280 -4.78 26.60 -2.42
CA GLU A 280 -3.77 27.50 -2.95
C GLU A 280 -2.72 26.77 -3.81
N TYR A 281 -2.16 25.68 -3.28
CA TYR A 281 -1.02 24.97 -3.87
C TYR A 281 -1.41 23.72 -4.67
N GLY A 282 -2.64 23.22 -4.50
CA GLY A 282 -3.12 22.04 -5.21
C GLY A 282 -3.43 22.27 -6.68
N ASN A 283 -3.34 21.21 -7.47
CA ASN A 283 -3.57 21.18 -8.91
C ASN A 283 -4.89 20.47 -9.29
N THR A 284 -5.85 20.46 -8.38
CA THR A 284 -7.17 19.88 -8.59
C THR A 284 -8.07 20.79 -9.45
N PRO A 285 -9.14 20.25 -10.06
CA PRO A 285 -10.04 21.03 -10.89
C PRO A 285 -10.72 22.13 -10.08
N LEU A 286 -11.06 23.25 -10.73
CA LEU A 286 -11.60 24.43 -10.05
C LEU A 286 -12.83 24.13 -9.18
N TRP A 287 -13.75 23.28 -9.66
CA TRP A 287 -14.94 22.92 -8.89
C TRP A 287 -14.60 22.20 -7.57
N PHE A 288 -13.53 21.40 -7.56
CA PHE A 288 -13.09 20.69 -6.35
C PHE A 288 -12.38 21.64 -5.40
N ARG A 289 -11.54 22.56 -5.92
CA ARG A 289 -10.95 23.63 -5.11
C ARG A 289 -12.00 24.53 -4.47
N ASN A 290 -13.10 24.83 -5.16
CA ASN A 290 -14.22 25.56 -4.59
C ASN A 290 -14.89 24.78 -3.44
N ALA A 291 -15.02 23.44 -3.59
CA ALA A 291 -15.52 22.60 -2.51
C ALA A 291 -14.57 22.58 -1.30
N LEU A 292 -13.26 22.49 -1.53
CA LEU A 292 -12.24 22.58 -0.47
C LEU A 292 -12.26 23.95 0.23
N ALA A 293 -12.39 25.05 -0.52
CA ALA A 293 -12.52 26.39 0.06
C ALA A 293 -13.75 26.48 0.98
N TRP A 294 -14.88 25.93 0.54
CA TRP A 294 -16.08 25.85 1.37
C TRP A 294 -15.86 24.97 2.63
N VAL A 295 -15.16 23.85 2.51
CA VAL A 295 -14.78 23.00 3.65
C VAL A 295 -13.88 23.76 4.63
N ALA A 296 -12.92 24.55 4.14
CA ALA A 296 -12.04 25.38 4.95
C ALA A 296 -12.82 26.47 5.71
N GLU A 297 -13.77 27.13 5.05
CA GLU A 297 -14.67 28.12 5.68
C GLU A 297 -15.55 27.51 6.78
N HIS A 298 -15.83 26.19 6.69
CA HIS A 298 -16.65 25.44 7.65
C HIS A 298 -15.81 24.45 8.46
N ALA A 299 -14.54 24.79 8.73
CA ALA A 299 -13.61 23.94 9.48
C ALA A 299 -14.15 23.52 10.86
N ASN A 300 -14.93 24.40 11.52
CA ASN A 300 -15.59 24.09 12.81
C ASN A 300 -16.58 22.92 12.73
N LEU A 301 -17.12 22.60 11.56
CA LEU A 301 -18.00 21.46 11.32
C LEU A 301 -17.21 20.24 10.82
N PHE A 302 -16.33 20.43 9.82
CA PHE A 302 -15.65 19.31 9.16
C PHE A 302 -14.51 18.71 9.97
N MET A 303 -13.73 19.54 10.66
CA MET A 303 -12.63 19.07 11.52
C MET A 303 -13.07 18.01 12.54
N PRO A 304 -14.10 18.24 13.39
CA PRO A 304 -14.49 17.23 14.38
C PRO A 304 -15.05 15.97 13.74
N ILE A 305 -15.74 16.08 12.59
CA ILE A 305 -16.26 14.92 11.84
C ILE A 305 -15.10 14.07 11.33
N GLN A 306 -14.12 14.68 10.66
CA GLN A 306 -12.95 14.00 10.11
C GLN A 306 -12.14 13.35 11.23
N ARG A 307 -11.87 14.07 12.33
CA ARG A 307 -11.17 13.52 13.49
C ARG A 307 -11.86 12.27 14.06
N VAL A 308 -13.17 12.34 14.31
CA VAL A 308 -13.92 11.21 14.86
C VAL A 308 -13.92 10.04 13.88
N PHE A 309 -14.11 10.32 12.58
CA PHE A 309 -14.09 9.31 11.55
C PHE A 309 -12.74 8.61 11.46
N GLU A 310 -11.64 9.34 11.35
CA GLU A 310 -10.30 8.78 11.20
C GLU A 310 -9.87 7.97 12.41
N VAL A 311 -10.10 8.47 13.63
CA VAL A 311 -9.84 7.72 14.88
C VAL A 311 -10.64 6.41 14.90
N THR A 312 -11.94 6.47 14.57
CA THR A 312 -12.81 5.29 14.57
C THR A 312 -12.39 4.30 13.49
N ALA A 313 -12.08 4.80 12.29
CA ALA A 313 -11.61 4.02 11.16
C ALA A 313 -10.31 3.28 11.49
N ALA A 314 -9.33 4.00 12.04
CA ALA A 314 -8.02 3.46 12.41
C ALA A 314 -8.17 2.29 13.39
N ILE A 315 -8.88 2.51 14.49
CA ILE A 315 -9.12 1.49 15.52
C ILE A 315 -9.83 0.29 14.91
N CYS A 316 -10.97 0.50 14.25
CA CYS A 316 -11.80 -0.59 13.76
C CYS A 316 -11.15 -1.38 12.62
N MET A 317 -10.26 -0.77 11.81
CA MET A 317 -9.44 -1.50 10.83
C MET A 317 -8.40 -2.41 11.49
N VAL A 318 -7.73 -1.95 12.55
CA VAL A 318 -6.77 -2.78 13.30
C VAL A 318 -7.47 -3.97 13.98
N ILE A 319 -8.62 -3.74 14.61
CA ILE A 319 -9.37 -4.82 15.29
C ILE A 319 -10.33 -5.56 14.36
N LEU A 320 -10.38 -5.21 13.06
CA LEU A 320 -11.19 -5.82 12.01
C LEU A 320 -12.68 -5.94 12.36
N ILE A 321 -13.28 -4.84 12.81
CA ILE A 321 -14.73 -4.67 13.01
C ILE A 321 -15.30 -3.83 11.86
N PHE A 322 -16.56 -4.07 11.48
CA PHE A 322 -17.26 -3.38 10.39
C PHE A 322 -16.47 -3.47 9.08
N ARG A 323 -15.88 -4.64 8.79
CA ARG A 323 -14.83 -4.81 7.76
C ARG A 323 -15.16 -4.15 6.43
N PHE A 324 -16.21 -4.60 5.72
CA PHE A 324 -16.50 -4.02 4.41
C PHE A 324 -16.99 -2.56 4.47
N PRO A 325 -17.95 -2.15 5.33
CA PRO A 325 -18.45 -0.78 5.27
C PRO A 325 -17.37 0.21 5.70
N LEU A 326 -16.62 -0.10 6.75
CA LEU A 326 -15.59 0.79 7.25
C LEU A 326 -14.40 0.87 6.30
N VAL A 327 -13.90 -0.26 5.80
CA VAL A 327 -12.77 -0.23 4.86
C VAL A 327 -13.15 0.53 3.59
N LEU A 328 -14.36 0.38 3.07
CA LEU A 328 -14.82 1.14 1.90
C LEU A 328 -15.00 2.64 2.20
N LEU A 329 -15.51 3.01 3.38
CA LEU A 329 -15.58 4.42 3.79
C LEU A 329 -14.18 5.03 3.93
N THR A 330 -13.24 4.30 4.54
CA THR A 330 -11.85 4.74 4.69
C THR A 330 -11.15 4.83 3.32
N THR A 331 -11.42 3.90 2.40
CA THR A 331 -10.98 4.03 1.00
C THR A 331 -11.51 5.30 0.36
N GLY A 332 -12.77 5.67 0.62
CA GLY A 332 -13.35 6.93 0.17
C GLY A 332 -12.62 8.15 0.70
N LEU A 333 -12.28 8.15 2.00
CA LEU A 333 -11.43 9.19 2.61
C LEU A 333 -10.07 9.28 1.90
N PHE A 334 -9.36 8.17 1.76
CA PHE A 334 -8.04 8.16 1.10
C PHE A 334 -8.13 8.62 -0.35
N ALA A 335 -9.21 8.29 -1.07
CA ALA A 335 -9.42 8.77 -2.43
C ALA A 335 -9.60 10.30 -2.47
N ILE A 336 -10.38 10.86 -1.52
CA ILE A 336 -10.59 12.31 -1.41
C ILE A 336 -9.27 13.01 -1.07
N LEU A 337 -8.52 12.51 -0.09
CA LEU A 337 -7.23 13.06 0.31
C LEU A 337 -6.20 12.96 -0.83
N SER A 338 -6.11 11.79 -1.49
CA SER A 338 -5.18 11.58 -2.60
C SER A 338 -5.44 12.59 -3.70
N PHE A 339 -6.72 12.79 -4.03
CA PHE A 339 -7.13 13.77 -5.03
C PHE A 339 -6.80 15.19 -4.59
N THR A 340 -7.04 15.53 -3.32
CA THR A 340 -6.80 16.85 -2.72
C THR A 340 -5.31 17.24 -2.76
N GLU A 341 -4.42 16.27 -2.56
CA GLU A 341 -2.97 16.48 -2.47
C GLU A 341 -2.27 16.52 -3.84
N PHE A 342 -2.98 16.34 -4.95
CA PHE A 342 -2.35 16.38 -6.28
C PHE A 342 -1.65 17.72 -6.53
N GLY A 343 -0.32 17.67 -6.66
CA GLY A 343 0.53 18.83 -6.88
C GLY A 343 0.94 19.60 -5.63
N VAL A 344 0.49 19.16 -4.44
CA VAL A 344 0.89 19.70 -3.15
C VAL A 344 2.21 19.05 -2.73
N THR A 345 3.12 19.81 -2.11
CA THR A 345 4.38 19.30 -1.56
C THR A 345 4.14 18.59 -0.23
N ASN A 346 4.95 17.58 0.08
CA ASN A 346 4.96 16.93 1.40
C ASN A 346 5.76 17.73 2.45
N VAL A 347 6.55 18.73 2.03
CA VAL A 347 7.15 19.73 2.92
C VAL A 347 6.11 20.71 3.46
N TRP A 348 6.03 20.82 4.79
CA TRP A 348 5.15 21.75 5.47
C TRP A 348 5.90 22.93 6.12
N PRO A 349 5.44 24.20 5.95
CA PRO A 349 4.31 24.62 5.12
C PRO A 349 4.63 24.55 3.62
N PRO A 350 3.62 24.41 2.75
CA PRO A 350 3.82 24.35 1.31
C PRO A 350 4.36 25.69 0.81
N ALA A 351 5.38 25.65 -0.04
CA ALA A 351 5.97 26.85 -0.63
C ALA A 351 6.18 26.68 -2.13
N PRO A 352 6.11 27.77 -2.92
CA PRO A 352 6.43 27.73 -4.34
C PRO A 352 7.85 27.20 -4.58
N GLY A 353 7.96 26.21 -5.47
CA GLY A 353 9.25 25.61 -5.84
C GLY A 353 9.58 24.30 -5.13
N ASN A 354 8.85 23.94 -4.06
CA ASN A 354 8.99 22.63 -3.45
C ASN A 354 8.44 21.53 -4.38
N PRO A 355 9.09 20.36 -4.45
CA PRO A 355 8.62 19.26 -5.28
C PRO A 355 7.27 18.72 -4.74
N PRO A 356 6.33 18.32 -5.62
CA PRO A 356 5.07 17.75 -5.17
C PRO A 356 5.29 16.36 -4.57
N ALA A 357 4.45 16.02 -3.59
CA ALA A 357 4.34 14.71 -2.97
C ALA A 357 4.18 13.61 -4.02
N TRP A 358 4.78 12.45 -3.78
CA TRP A 358 4.76 11.36 -4.74
C TRP A 358 3.35 10.80 -4.90
N VAL A 359 2.79 10.76 -6.10
CA VAL A 359 1.37 10.39 -6.31
C VAL A 359 0.96 9.07 -5.65
N PHE A 360 1.86 8.08 -5.59
CA PHE A 360 1.56 6.77 -5.01
C PHE A 360 1.67 6.70 -3.49
N GLU A 361 2.17 7.74 -2.83
CA GLU A 361 2.20 7.88 -1.38
C GLU A 361 0.82 7.58 -0.75
N LEU A 362 -0.21 8.28 -1.23
CA LEU A 362 -1.59 8.03 -0.79
C LEU A 362 -2.42 7.20 -1.79
N LEU A 363 -2.15 7.30 -3.09
CA LEU A 363 -2.89 6.54 -4.10
C LEU A 363 -2.69 5.03 -3.95
N LEU A 364 -1.49 4.56 -3.59
CA LEU A 364 -1.24 3.13 -3.37
C LEU A 364 -2.10 2.61 -2.22
N THR A 365 -2.11 3.31 -1.08
CA THR A 365 -2.94 2.99 0.08
C THR A 365 -4.43 2.99 -0.28
N THR A 366 -4.87 3.94 -1.10
CA THR A 366 -6.23 3.98 -1.65
C THR A 366 -6.56 2.73 -2.47
N LEU A 367 -5.69 2.32 -3.40
CA LEU A 367 -5.91 1.16 -4.28
C LEU A 367 -5.86 -0.17 -3.53
N VAL A 368 -4.94 -0.31 -2.56
CA VAL A 368 -4.84 -1.50 -1.70
C VAL A 368 -6.06 -1.60 -0.78
N SER A 369 -6.47 -0.50 -0.15
CA SER A 369 -7.67 -0.48 0.70
C SER A 369 -8.94 -0.77 -0.11
N LEU A 370 -9.07 -0.23 -1.33
CA LEU A 370 -10.19 -0.55 -2.23
C LEU A 370 -10.26 -2.05 -2.51
N THR A 371 -9.11 -2.68 -2.77
CA THR A 371 -9.03 -4.12 -3.00
C THR A 371 -9.50 -4.91 -1.78
N CYS A 372 -9.07 -4.51 -0.58
CA CYS A 372 -9.50 -5.13 0.68
C CYS A 372 -11.01 -4.93 0.92
N GLY A 373 -11.52 -3.72 0.72
CA GLY A 373 -12.93 -3.38 0.91
C GLY A 373 -13.85 -4.13 -0.06
N LEU A 374 -13.47 -4.23 -1.34
CA LEU A 374 -14.20 -5.01 -2.33
C LEU A 374 -14.17 -6.51 -2.00
N TYR A 375 -13.02 -7.05 -1.58
CA TYR A 375 -12.93 -8.42 -1.10
C TYR A 375 -13.94 -8.67 0.03
N TYR A 376 -13.94 -7.82 1.07
CA TYR A 376 -14.86 -7.97 2.19
C TYR A 376 -16.33 -7.79 1.78
N LEU A 377 -16.63 -6.90 0.83
CA LEU A 377 -17.98 -6.72 0.32
C LEU A 377 -18.47 -8.00 -0.36
N PHE A 378 -17.68 -8.55 -1.28
CA PHE A 378 -18.06 -9.77 -1.99
C PHE A 378 -18.16 -10.98 -1.06
N ASP A 379 -17.27 -11.09 -0.07
CA ASP A 379 -17.32 -12.13 0.95
C ASP A 379 -18.58 -11.97 1.84
N ALA A 380 -18.88 -10.75 2.29
CA ALA A 380 -20.07 -10.43 3.08
C ALA A 380 -21.40 -10.70 2.35
N LEU A 381 -21.44 -10.47 1.04
CA LEU A 381 -22.62 -10.73 0.19
C LEU A 381 -22.95 -12.23 0.10
N LYS A 382 -21.99 -13.13 0.30
CA LYS A 382 -22.23 -14.59 0.34
C LYS A 382 -22.98 -15.04 1.59
N TYR A 383 -22.67 -14.45 2.75
CA TYR A 383 -23.16 -14.96 4.05
C TYR A 383 -24.40 -14.24 4.60
N LYS A 384 -24.81 -13.09 4.03
CA LYS A 384 -26.03 -12.32 4.36
C LYS A 384 -26.37 -12.23 5.86
N SER A 385 -25.37 -12.07 6.71
CA SER A 385 -25.52 -12.06 8.17
C SER A 385 -24.90 -10.82 8.75
N TRP A 386 -25.67 -10.02 9.50
CA TRP A 386 -25.18 -8.80 10.14
C TRP A 386 -24.00 -9.08 11.08
N ARG A 387 -23.99 -10.22 11.79
CA ARG A 387 -22.87 -10.63 12.65
C ARG A 387 -21.61 -10.87 11.83
N TYR A 388 -21.76 -11.48 10.67
CA TYR A 388 -20.66 -11.68 9.74
C TYR A 388 -20.16 -10.36 9.15
N TRP A 389 -21.06 -9.44 8.83
CA TRP A 389 -20.72 -8.10 8.35
C TRP A 389 -19.95 -7.29 9.40
N LEU A 390 -20.32 -7.45 10.69
CA LEU A 390 -19.68 -6.78 11.80
C LEU A 390 -18.31 -7.38 12.15
N LEU A 391 -18.24 -8.69 12.35
CA LEU A 391 -17.06 -9.34 12.96
C LEU A 391 -16.22 -10.15 11.98
N GLY A 392 -16.82 -10.60 10.86
CA GLY A 392 -16.20 -11.47 9.87
C GLY A 392 -15.84 -12.87 10.39
N PRO A 393 -15.08 -13.65 9.61
CA PRO A 393 -14.56 -14.95 10.02
C PRO A 393 -13.39 -14.82 11.00
N ARG A 394 -13.15 -15.88 11.79
CA ARG A 394 -11.98 -15.96 12.69
C ARG A 394 -10.66 -15.72 11.94
N VAL A 395 -9.79 -14.94 12.56
CA VAL A 395 -8.50 -14.49 12.03
C VAL A 395 -7.39 -15.45 12.49
N PHE A 396 -7.39 -15.89 13.75
CA PHE A 396 -6.27 -16.63 14.34
C PHE A 396 -6.41 -18.15 14.36
N ASP A 397 -7.64 -18.67 14.35
CA ASP A 397 -7.91 -20.12 14.39
C ASP A 397 -7.26 -20.89 13.24
N SER A 398 -7.07 -20.20 12.13
CA SER A 398 -6.62 -20.82 10.89
C SER A 398 -5.13 -20.57 10.62
N LEU A 399 -4.47 -19.69 11.39
CA LEU A 399 -3.06 -19.34 11.19
C LEU A 399 -2.10 -20.42 11.70
N SER A 400 -1.07 -20.71 10.92
CA SER A 400 0.02 -21.57 11.37
C SER A 400 0.83 -20.88 12.48
N SER A 401 1.59 -21.66 13.26
CA SER A 401 2.51 -21.11 14.26
C SER A 401 3.57 -20.18 13.64
N LEU A 402 3.93 -20.40 12.38
CA LEU A 402 4.85 -19.52 11.64
C LEU A 402 4.19 -18.18 11.31
N ASP A 403 2.94 -18.18 10.81
CA ASP A 403 2.22 -16.94 10.48
C ASP A 403 1.99 -16.07 11.72
N LYS A 404 1.67 -16.69 12.87
CA LYS A 404 1.53 -15.99 14.15
C LYS A 404 2.83 -15.30 14.56
N ARG A 405 3.98 -15.94 14.36
CA ARG A 405 5.30 -15.35 14.63
C ARG A 405 5.62 -14.23 13.66
N LEU A 406 5.31 -14.37 12.37
CA LEU A 406 5.51 -13.31 11.38
C LEU A 406 4.63 -12.08 11.66
N LEU A 407 3.37 -12.29 12.04
CA LEU A 407 2.49 -11.21 12.49
C LEU A 407 3.08 -10.49 13.69
N PHE A 408 3.52 -11.24 14.71
CA PHE A 408 4.16 -10.65 15.88
C PHE A 408 5.41 -9.85 15.52
N ILE A 409 6.27 -10.39 14.66
CA ILE A 409 7.47 -9.68 14.17
C ILE A 409 7.07 -8.42 13.40
N LEU A 410 6.05 -8.48 12.53
CA LEU A 410 5.55 -7.30 11.82
C LEU A 410 5.05 -6.23 12.79
N PHE A 411 4.25 -6.61 13.79
CA PHE A 411 3.80 -5.68 14.82
C PHE A 411 4.97 -5.06 15.58
N VAL A 412 5.99 -5.85 15.94
CA VAL A 412 7.20 -5.34 16.60
C VAL A 412 8.00 -4.40 15.70
N ILE A 413 8.13 -4.71 14.40
CA ILE A 413 8.80 -3.84 13.43
C ILE A 413 8.03 -2.52 13.30
N LEU A 414 6.70 -2.58 13.15
CA LEU A 414 5.83 -1.40 13.11
C LEU A 414 6.00 -0.58 14.39
N GLU A 415 5.99 -1.21 15.55
CA GLU A 415 6.21 -0.56 16.83
C GLU A 415 7.56 0.16 16.89
N ILE A 416 8.67 -0.52 16.55
CA ILE A 416 10.03 0.05 16.53
C ILE A 416 10.11 1.25 15.60
N ILE A 417 9.50 1.12 14.43
CA ILE A 417 9.45 2.17 13.43
C ILE A 417 8.76 3.41 14.01
N VAL A 418 7.68 3.25 14.75
CA VAL A 418 6.97 4.38 15.38
C VAL A 418 7.79 5.03 16.47
N PHE A 419 8.46 4.22 17.28
CA PHE A 419 9.40 4.73 18.27
C PHE A 419 10.56 5.51 17.62
N SER A 420 10.88 5.21 16.37
CA SER A 420 11.96 5.88 15.64
C SER A 420 11.47 7.21 15.03
N VAL A 421 10.25 7.24 14.47
CA VAL A 421 9.64 8.42 13.85
C VAL A 421 9.11 9.36 14.93
N ASN A 422 10.01 10.19 15.45
CA ASN A 422 9.67 11.23 16.42
C ASN A 422 9.49 12.57 15.66
N PRO A 423 8.28 13.13 15.51
CA PRO A 423 8.12 14.48 15.00
C PRO A 423 8.44 15.47 16.13
N THR A 424 9.59 16.12 16.01
CA THR A 424 9.72 17.59 16.17
C THR A 424 8.95 18.25 17.33
N SER A 425 9.07 17.73 18.55
CA SER A 425 9.32 18.57 19.75
C SER A 425 9.65 17.67 20.93
N LYS A 426 10.82 17.89 21.55
CA LYS A 426 11.24 17.25 22.82
C LYS A 426 10.28 17.49 24.00
N GLU A 427 9.20 18.24 23.80
CA GLU A 427 8.25 18.62 24.85
C GLU A 427 7.12 17.60 25.06
N ASN A 428 6.89 16.64 24.16
CA ASN A 428 5.80 15.66 24.28
C ASN A 428 6.20 14.18 24.13
N ASP A 429 7.49 13.85 24.32
CA ASP A 429 8.03 12.49 24.20
C ASP A 429 7.24 11.46 25.04
N ILE A 430 6.75 11.84 26.22
CA ILE A 430 5.98 10.95 27.11
C ILE A 430 4.57 10.69 26.56
N LEU A 431 3.91 11.67 25.93
CA LEU A 431 2.55 11.51 25.40
C LEU A 431 2.55 10.63 24.14
N ALA A 432 3.58 10.77 23.30
CA ALA A 432 3.87 9.93 22.14
C ALA A 432 4.07 8.46 22.53
N LEU A 433 4.94 8.25 23.53
CA LEU A 433 5.27 6.93 24.10
C LEU A 433 4.03 6.25 24.68
N HIS A 434 3.16 7.00 25.37
CA HIS A 434 1.96 6.46 26.00
C HIS A 434 0.88 6.10 24.98
N PHE A 435 0.70 6.87 23.89
CA PHE A 435 -0.36 6.57 22.91
C PHE A 435 0.00 5.41 21.98
N VAL A 436 1.27 5.26 21.59
CA VAL A 436 1.70 4.22 20.65
C VAL A 436 1.88 2.87 21.36
N ALA A 437 2.65 2.84 22.45
CA ALA A 437 2.97 1.62 23.18
C ALA A 437 1.75 0.98 23.88
N LEU A 438 0.70 1.77 24.15
CA LEU A 438 -0.58 1.31 24.68
C LEU A 438 -1.69 1.26 23.61
N ALA A 439 -1.46 1.61 22.35
CA ALA A 439 -2.47 1.42 21.30
C ALA A 439 -2.33 0.07 20.61
N LEU A 440 -1.17 -0.27 20.05
CA LEU A 440 -1.08 -1.46 19.18
C LEU A 440 -1.18 -2.77 19.96
N ILE A 441 -0.50 -2.87 21.10
CA ILE A 441 -0.53 -4.09 21.94
C ILE A 441 -1.94 -4.31 22.51
N PRO A 442 -2.62 -3.33 23.15
CA PRO A 442 -4.01 -3.50 23.58
C PRO A 442 -4.99 -3.73 22.45
N LEU A 443 -4.87 -3.06 21.29
CA LEU A 443 -5.70 -3.35 20.12
C LEU A 443 -5.48 -4.78 19.61
N PHE A 444 -4.25 -5.29 19.68
CA PHE A 444 -3.95 -6.68 19.35
C PHE A 444 -4.58 -7.67 20.35
N TYR A 445 -4.54 -7.37 21.66
CA TYR A 445 -5.26 -8.17 22.66
C TYR A 445 -6.79 -8.12 22.45
N ILE A 446 -7.35 -6.95 22.13
CA ILE A 446 -8.76 -6.81 21.78
C ILE A 446 -9.08 -7.63 20.52
N LEU A 447 -8.22 -7.59 19.50
CA LEU A 447 -8.37 -8.38 18.28
C LEU A 447 -8.38 -9.89 18.60
N ILE A 448 -7.50 -10.37 19.47
CA ILE A 448 -7.47 -11.78 19.95
C ILE A 448 -8.76 -12.11 20.71
N PHE A 449 -9.17 -11.25 21.63
CA PHE A 449 -10.37 -11.44 22.43
C PHE A 449 -11.63 -11.52 21.54
N LEU A 450 -11.76 -10.59 20.60
CA LEU A 450 -12.87 -10.54 19.64
C LEU A 450 -12.89 -11.76 18.71
N ASP A 451 -11.73 -12.37 18.43
CA ASP A 451 -11.66 -13.56 17.59
C ASP A 451 -12.49 -14.72 18.15
N ASN A 452 -12.58 -14.83 19.48
CA ASN A 452 -13.43 -15.83 20.13
C ASN A 452 -14.92 -15.70 19.75
N PHE A 453 -15.36 -14.46 19.50
CA PHE A 453 -16.74 -14.12 19.13
C PHE A 453 -16.99 -14.12 17.62
N ARG A 454 -15.94 -14.26 16.79
CA ARG A 454 -16.07 -14.36 15.34
C ARG A 454 -16.62 -15.72 14.93
N LYS A 455 -17.33 -15.72 13.80
CA LYS A 455 -17.94 -16.94 13.27
C LYS A 455 -16.83 -17.92 12.86
N ILE A 456 -16.92 -19.15 13.32
CA ILE A 456 -16.10 -20.26 12.81
C ILE A 456 -16.46 -20.44 11.34
N ASN A 457 -15.47 -20.53 10.45
CA ASN A 457 -15.70 -20.92 9.06
C ASN A 457 -16.22 -22.37 9.07
N SER A 458 -17.53 -22.52 9.14
CA SER A 458 -18.21 -23.80 9.31
C SER A 458 -18.34 -24.59 8.00
N ASN A 459 -17.50 -24.35 7.00
CA ASN A 459 -17.40 -25.20 5.81
C ASN A 459 -16.52 -26.45 6.06
N HIS A 460 -16.28 -26.81 7.31
CA HIS A 460 -15.64 -28.08 7.70
C HIS A 460 -16.62 -29.25 7.81
N TYR A 461 -17.62 -29.34 6.93
CA TYR A 461 -18.45 -30.54 6.77
C TYR A 461 -18.60 -30.92 5.31
#